data_AF-A0A847W9Q0-F1
#
_entry.id   AF-A0A847W9Q0-F1
#
_cell.length_a   1.000
_cell.length_b   1.000
_cell.length_c   1.000
_cell.angle_alpha   90.00
_cell.angle_beta   90.00
_cell.angle_gamma   90.00
#
_symmetry.space_group_name_H-M   'P 1'
#
loop_
_entity.id
_entity.type
_entity.pdbx_description
1 polymer ?
#
loop_
_entity_poly.entity_id
_entity_poly.type
_entity_poly.pdbx_seq_one_letter_code
_entity_poly.pdbx_strand_id
1 'polypeptide(L)'
;TYFRIILKPAYAVRNITKSISRLKDNPEIGAKLSSVIGIETNYTYLVCGNYLAFYRIEGLGIFVDRVLYGRRDYIRVLFDEPMK
;
A
#
# COMPACT_ATOMS: atom_id res chain seq x y z
N THR A 1 15.69 -12.89 -3.30
CA THR A 1 15.34 -12.04 -4.46
C THR A 1 14.35 -11.00 -4.02
N TYR A 2 14.79 -9.79 -3.67
CA TYR A 2 13.91 -8.72 -3.19
C TYR A 2 13.76 -7.66 -4.28
N PHE A 3 12.51 -7.38 -4.65
CA PHE A 3 12.11 -6.52 -5.74
C PHE A 3 12.61 -5.09 -5.56
N ARG A 4 13.40 -4.63 -6.53
CA ARG A 4 13.97 -3.28 -6.60
C ARG A 4 12.96 -2.38 -7.30
N ILE A 5 12.09 -1.71 -6.52
CA ILE A 5 11.20 -0.67 -7.06
C ILE A 5 12.06 0.56 -7.38
N ILE A 6 12.33 0.80 -8.67
CA ILE A 6 12.98 2.03 -9.12
C ILE A 6 11.94 3.17 -9.11
N LEU A 7 11.82 3.85 -7.97
CA LEU A 7 11.17 5.15 -7.87
C LEU A 7 12.20 6.23 -8.22
N LYS A 8 11.88 7.14 -9.15
CA LYS A 8 12.71 8.32 -9.41
C LYS A 8 12.86 9.17 -8.13
N PRO A 9 14.06 9.70 -7.84
CA PRO A 9 14.67 9.48 -6.54
C PRO A 9 14.74 10.77 -5.73
N ALA A 10 13.98 10.82 -4.64
CA ALA A 10 14.30 11.45 -3.35
C ALA A 10 13.01 11.83 -2.61
N TYR A 11 12.15 12.66 -3.22
CA TYR A 11 11.01 13.26 -2.51
C TYR A 11 9.82 12.30 -2.33
N ALA A 12 9.38 11.66 -3.41
CA ALA A 12 8.27 10.69 -3.36
C ALA A 12 8.64 9.48 -2.49
N VAL A 13 9.85 8.95 -2.66
CA VAL A 13 10.40 7.86 -1.84
C VAL A 13 10.44 8.27 -0.38
N ARG A 14 10.94 9.46 -0.05
CA ARG A 14 11.02 9.95 1.33
C ARG A 14 9.64 10.04 1.98
N ASN A 15 8.61 10.52 1.28
CA ASN A 15 7.26 10.58 1.85
C ASN A 15 6.66 9.19 2.04
N ILE A 16 6.82 8.29 1.06
CA ILE A 16 6.37 6.90 1.17
C ILE A 16 7.08 6.20 2.34
N THR A 17 8.41 6.32 2.43
CA THR A 17 9.20 5.71 3.51
C THR A 17 8.83 6.26 4.89
N LYS A 18 8.58 7.57 5.01
CA LYS A 18 8.10 8.17 6.27
C LYS A 18 6.71 7.68 6.66
N SER A 19 5.81 7.50 5.71
CA SER A 19 4.49 6.96 5.97
C SER A 19 4.57 5.48 6.36
N ILE A 20 5.37 4.69 5.66
CA ILE A 20 5.58 3.27 5.97
C ILE A 20 6.29 3.10 7.32
N SER A 21 7.23 3.97 7.70
CA SER A 21 7.88 3.87 9.00
C SER A 21 6.89 4.02 10.15
N ARG A 22 5.83 4.83 9.98
CA ARG A 22 4.75 4.96 10.98
C ARG A 22 3.94 3.69 11.15
N LEU A 23 3.89 2.83 10.12
CA LEU A 23 3.22 1.54 10.23
C LEU A 23 3.89 0.63 11.27
N LYS A 24 5.21 0.75 11.48
CA LYS A 24 5.93 -0.03 12.51
C LYS A 24 5.40 0.27 13.91
N ASP A 25 5.10 1.53 14.18
CA ASP A 25 4.64 1.97 15.49
C ASP A 25 3.11 1.83 15.61
N ASN A 26 2.39 2.03 14.51
CA ASN A 26 0.93 1.97 14.47
C ASN A 26 0.44 1.32 13.15
N PRO A 27 0.33 -0.02 13.11
CA PRO A 27 -0.12 -0.75 11.92
C PRO A 27 -1.56 -0.42 11.50
N GLU A 28 -2.39 0.02 12.44
CA GLU A 28 -3.84 0.23 12.25
C GLU A 28 -4.21 1.61 11.70
N ILE A 29 -3.23 2.48 11.40
CA ILE A 29 -3.49 3.84 10.87
C ILE A 29 -4.04 3.85 9.44
N GLY A 30 -3.93 2.74 8.72
CA GLY A 30 -4.46 2.62 7.38
C GLY A 30 -5.96 2.31 7.37
N ALA A 31 -6.60 2.61 6.26
CA ALA A 31 -8.01 2.34 6.06
C ALA A 31 -8.22 0.97 5.40
N LYS A 32 -9.24 0.22 5.82
CA LYS A 32 -9.61 -1.04 5.18
C LYS A 32 -10.09 -0.76 3.75
N LEU A 33 -9.55 -1.49 2.79
CA LEU A 33 -9.97 -1.37 1.40
C LEU A 33 -11.42 -1.83 1.21
N SER A 34 -11.85 -2.83 1.98
CA SER A 34 -13.23 -3.35 1.94
C SER A 34 -14.28 -2.27 2.18
N SER A 35 -13.99 -1.27 3.02
CA SER A 35 -14.90 -0.14 3.26
C SER A 35 -15.09 0.78 2.05
N VAL A 36 -14.17 0.74 1.08
CA VAL A 36 -14.21 1.58 -0.14
C VAL A 36 -14.88 0.85 -1.29
N ILE A 37 -14.57 -0.44 -1.47
CA ILE A 37 -15.00 -1.21 -2.64
C ILE A 37 -16.17 -2.16 -2.37
N GLY A 38 -16.55 -2.36 -1.10
CA GLY A 38 -17.64 -3.26 -0.71
C GLY A 38 -17.34 -4.76 -0.89
N ILE A 39 -16.08 -5.11 -1.19
CA ILE A 39 -15.59 -6.49 -1.34
C ILE A 39 -14.78 -6.84 -0.09
N GLU A 40 -14.99 -8.03 0.47
CA GLU A 40 -14.15 -8.51 1.56
C GLU A 40 -12.72 -8.73 1.07
N THR A 41 -11.78 -7.98 1.64
CA THR A 41 -10.35 -8.12 1.37
C THR A 41 -9.58 -7.87 2.66
N ASN A 42 -8.43 -8.51 2.79
CA ASN A 42 -7.50 -8.26 3.90
C ASN A 42 -6.61 -7.03 3.64
N TYR A 43 -6.81 -6.32 2.53
CA TYR A 43 -6.01 -5.15 2.19
C TYR A 43 -6.39 -3.95 3.05
N THR A 44 -5.37 -3.34 3.63
CA THR A 44 -5.41 -2.02 4.24
C THR A 44 -4.59 -1.09 3.35
N TYR A 45 -4.98 0.18 3.24
CA TYR A 45 -4.22 1.16 2.48
C TYR A 45 -3.85 2.38 3.30
N LEU A 46 -2.67 2.92 3.03
CA LEU A 46 -2.17 4.15 3.62
C LEU A 46 -1.97 5.22 2.54
N VAL A 47 -2.48 6.42 2.79
CA VAL A 47 -2.30 7.57 1.90
C VAL A 47 -0.91 8.19 2.13
N CYS A 48 -0.07 8.13 1.11
CA CYS A 48 1.31 8.61 1.08
C CYS A 48 1.44 9.77 0.07
N GLY A 49 0.71 10.86 0.31
CA GLY A 49 0.60 11.97 -0.65
C GLY A 49 -0.22 11.55 -1.87
N ASN A 50 0.37 11.57 -3.07
CA ASN A 50 -0.31 11.14 -4.30
C ASN A 50 -0.32 9.61 -4.51
N TYR A 51 0.29 8.85 -3.60
CA TYR A 51 0.40 7.40 -3.68
C TYR A 51 -0.41 6.74 -2.57
N LEU A 52 -0.92 5.55 -2.84
CA LEU A 52 -1.56 4.66 -1.89
C LEU A 52 -0.66 3.44 -1.72
N ALA A 53 -0.24 3.17 -0.48
CA ALA A 53 0.47 1.95 -0.14
C ALA A 53 -0.55 0.91 0.37
N PHE A 54 -0.72 -0.17 -0.38
CA PHE A 54 -1.56 -1.30 -0.01
C PHE A 54 -0.72 -2.32 0.75
N TYR A 55 -1.16 -2.66 1.94
CA TYR A 55 -0.46 -3.56 2.84
C TYR A 55 -1.43 -4.46 3.59
N ARG A 56 -0.89 -5.55 4.13
CA ARG A 56 -1.60 -6.51 4.98
C ARG A 56 -0.83 -6.68 6.28
N ILE A 57 -1.57 -6.94 7.35
CA ILE A 57 -1.01 -7.29 8.65
C ILE A 57 -1.16 -8.80 8.78
N GLU A 58 -0.03 -9.51 8.83
CA GLU A 58 -0.01 -10.97 8.98
C GLU A 58 0.86 -11.34 10.19
N GLY A 59 0.23 -11.89 11.23
CA GLY A 59 0.90 -12.16 12.50
C GLY A 59 1.46 -10.89 13.14
N LEU A 60 2.78 -10.83 13.30
CA LEU A 60 3.52 -9.68 13.84
C LEU A 60 4.15 -8.81 12.74
N GLY A 61 3.90 -9.12 11.47
CA GLY A 61 4.53 -8.48 10.32
C GLY A 61 3.56 -7.61 9.51
N ILE A 62 4.13 -6.58 8.89
CA ILE A 62 3.42 -5.70 7.94
C ILE A 62 4.02 -5.94 6.56
N PHE A 63 3.19 -6.38 5.64
CA PHE A 63 3.59 -6.71 4.28
C PHE A 63 3.00 -5.68 3.31
N VAL A 64 3.86 -4.90 2.66
CA VAL A 64 3.44 -3.96 1.62
C VAL A 64 3.43 -4.69 0.29
N ASP A 65 2.25 -5.01 -0.22
CA ASP A 65 2.09 -5.72 -1.49
C ASP A 65 2.33 -4.79 -2.69
N ARG A 66 1.74 -3.59 -2.67
CA ARG A 66 1.79 -2.64 -3.81
C ARG A 66 1.77 -1.19 -3.34
N VAL A 67 2.47 -0.31 -4.06
CA VAL A 67 2.35 1.15 -3.92
C VAL A 67 1.92 1.72 -5.26
N LEU A 68 0.71 2.29 -5.32
CA LEU A 68 0.08 2.75 -6.56
C LEU A 68 -0.21 4.24 -6.51
N TYR A 69 -0.32 4.88 -7.66
CA TYR A 69 -0.74 6.28 -7.74
C TYR A 69 -2.24 6.38 -7.50
N GLY A 70 -2.65 7.11 -6.45
CA GLY A 70 -4.03 7.12 -5.97
C GLY A 70 -5.03 7.78 -6.92
N ARG A 71 -4.56 8.56 -7.92
CA ARG A 71 -5.43 9.18 -8.94
C ARG A 71 -5.62 8.32 -10.19
N ARG A 72 -5.02 7.13 -10.24
CA ARG A 72 -5.32 6.12 -11.28
C ARG A 72 -6.38 5.16 -10.76
N ASP A 73 -6.98 4.39 -11.66
CA ASP A 73 -7.89 3.31 -11.31
C ASP A 73 -7.12 2.14 -10.68
N TYR A 74 -6.77 2.31 -9.40
CA TYR A 74 -5.94 1.38 -8.63
C TYR A 74 -6.71 0.09 -8.30
N ILE A 75 -8.05 0.13 -8.26
CA ILE A 75 -8.89 -1.06 -8.05
C ILE A 75 -8.63 -2.04 -9.18
N ARG A 76 -8.70 -1.57 -10.43
CA ARG A 76 -8.34 -2.39 -11.58
C ARG A 76 -6.92 -2.93 -11.45
N VAL A 77 -5.92 -2.12 -11.11
CA VAL A 77 -4.53 -2.60 -10.97
C VAL A 77 -4.34 -3.62 -9.83
N LEU A 78 -5.18 -3.61 -8.80
CA LEU A 78 -5.16 -4.57 -7.70
C LEU A 78 -5.81 -5.91 -8.07
N PHE A 79 -6.87 -5.89 -8.89
CA PHE A 79 -7.68 -7.08 -9.19
C PHE A 79 -7.56 -7.62 -10.64
N ASP A 80 -6.99 -6.85 -11.56
CA ASP A 80 -6.85 -7.19 -13.00
C ASP A 80 -5.50 -7.88 -13.30
N GLU A 81 -4.56 -7.90 -12.35
CA GLU A 81 -3.42 -8.81 -12.41
C GLU A 81 -3.76 -10.12 -11.68
N PRO A 82 -3.61 -11.29 -12.32
CA PRO A 82 -3.95 -12.56 -11.69
C PRO A 82 -3.10 -12.72 -10.43
N MET A 83 -3.77 -12.97 -9.30
CA MET A 83 -3.13 -13.36 -8.05
C MET A 83 -2.24 -14.57 -8.35
N LYS A 84 -0.92 -14.35 -8.39
CA LYS A 84 0.10 -15.40 -8.49
C LYS A 84 0.76 -15.56 -7.13
#